data_AF-A0A0U3AH68-F1
#
_entry.id   AF-A0A0U3AH68-F1
#
_cell.length_a   1.000
_cell.length_b   1.000
_cell.length_c   1.000
_cell.angle_alpha   90.00
_cell.angle_beta   90.00
_cell.angle_gamma   90.00
#
_symmetry.space_group_name_H-M   'P 1'
#
loop_
_entity.id
_entity.type
_entity.pdbx_description
1 polymer ?
#
loop_
_entity_poly.entity_id
_entity_poly.type
_entity_poly.pdbx_seq_one_letter_code
_entity_poly.pdbx_strand_id
1 'polypeptide(L)'
;MLIDLDLAGEKEALLEELATTKSELKPKKIIKRLKVVESFLESGNRPEWMILDVVPVIPPELRPLVPLDGGRFATSDLNDLYRRVINRNNRLKRLMELRAPDIIVRNEKRMLQEADGI
;
A
#
# COMPACT_ATOMS: atom_id res chain seq x y z
N MET A 1 -11.45 -11.03 2.28
CA MET A 1 -10.41 -9.96 2.31
C MET A 1 -9.08 -10.58 1.85
N LEU A 2 -7.99 -9.84 1.65
CA LEU A 2 -6.70 -10.45 1.23
C LEU A 2 -6.18 -11.50 2.23
N ILE A 3 -6.56 -11.37 3.51
CA ILE A 3 -6.23 -12.30 4.60
C ILE A 3 -6.86 -13.69 4.43
N ASP A 4 -8.01 -13.78 3.77
CA ASP A 4 -8.78 -15.02 3.63
C ASP A 4 -8.55 -15.69 2.26
N LEU A 5 -7.52 -15.25 1.54
CA LEU A 5 -7.32 -15.63 0.15
C LEU A 5 -6.54 -16.95 0.09
N ASP A 6 -7.23 -18.03 -0.27
CA ASP A 6 -6.60 -19.33 -0.52
C ASP A 6 -5.89 -19.34 -1.87
N LEU A 7 -4.59 -19.06 -1.84
CA LEU A 7 -3.74 -19.04 -3.04
C LEU A 7 -3.57 -20.42 -3.68
N ALA A 8 -3.64 -21.51 -2.91
CA ALA A 8 -3.48 -22.86 -3.42
C ALA A 8 -4.73 -23.29 -4.19
N GLY A 9 -5.91 -23.11 -3.59
CA GLY A 9 -7.19 -23.35 -4.26
C GLY A 9 -7.40 -22.46 -5.49
N GLU A 10 -7.01 -21.18 -5.41
CA GLU A 10 -7.09 -20.25 -6.55
C GLU A 10 -6.17 -20.69 -7.70
N LYS A 11 -4.98 -21.23 -7.40
CA LYS A 11 -4.07 -21.79 -8.42
C LYS A 11 -4.73 -22.95 -9.16
N GLU A 12 -5.31 -23.91 -8.44
CA GLU A 12 -5.98 -25.07 -9.04
C GLU A 12 -7.16 -24.64 -9.92
N ALA A 13 -8.00 -23.72 -9.43
CA ALA A 13 -9.13 -23.18 -10.18
C ALA A 13 -8.69 -22.47 -11.47
N LEU A 14 -7.61 -21.69 -11.43
CA LEU A 14 -7.08 -21.00 -12.61
C LEU A 14 -6.50 -21.98 -13.65
N LEU A 15 -5.89 -23.08 -13.21
CA LEU A 15 -5.40 -24.13 -14.12
C LEU A 15 -6.55 -24.87 -14.81
N GLU A 16 -7.61 -25.19 -14.08
CA GLU A 16 -8.81 -25.81 -14.64
C GLU A 16 -9.53 -24.86 -15.62
N GLU A 17 -9.65 -23.58 -15.27
CA GLU A 17 -10.22 -22.56 -16.16
C GLU A 17 -9.38 -22.41 -17.44
N LEU A 18 -8.05 -22.47 -17.33
CA LEU A 18 -7.15 -22.40 -18.48
C LEU A 18 -7.34 -23.59 -19.43
N ALA A 19 -7.53 -24.79 -18.89
CA ALA A 19 -7.71 -26.02 -19.67
C ALA A 19 -9.08 -26.10 -20.37
N THR A 20 -10.11 -25.51 -19.77
CA THR A 20 -11.50 -25.59 -20.26
C THR A 20 -11.92 -24.41 -21.15
N THR A 21 -11.14 -23.32 -21.15
CA THR A 21 -11.49 -22.11 -21.88
C THR A 21 -11.36 -22.27 -23.40
N LYS A 22 -12.42 -21.89 -24.13
CA LYS A 22 -12.46 -21.85 -25.61
C LYS A 22 -12.24 -20.45 -26.20
N SER A 23 -12.02 -19.45 -25.35
CA SER A 23 -11.83 -18.05 -25.75
C SER A 23 -10.35 -17.74 -25.96
N GLU A 24 -9.99 -16.93 -26.96
CA GLU A 24 -8.59 -16.55 -27.20
C GLU A 24 -8.05 -15.48 -26.22
N LEU A 25 -8.94 -14.63 -25.67
CA LEU A 25 -8.54 -13.52 -24.80
C LEU A 25 -8.47 -13.90 -23.31
N LYS A 26 -9.25 -14.91 -22.88
CA LYS A 26 -9.26 -15.40 -21.49
C LYS A 26 -7.93 -16.02 -21.03
N PRO A 27 -7.23 -16.86 -21.83
CA PRO A 27 -5.97 -17.49 -21.44
C PRO A 27 -4.92 -16.46 -21.03
N LYS A 28 -4.80 -15.35 -21.79
CA LYS A 28 -3.85 -14.28 -21.47
C LYS A 28 -4.11 -13.63 -20.11
N LYS A 29 -5.37 -13.48 -19.71
CA LYS A 29 -5.73 -12.94 -18.39
C LYS A 29 -5.47 -13.95 -17.28
N ILE A 30 -5.81 -15.21 -17.51
CA ILE A 30 -5.59 -16.31 -16.56
C ILE A 30 -4.10 -16.49 -16.28
N ILE A 31 -3.27 -16.55 -17.32
CA ILE A 31 -1.81 -16.67 -17.19
C ILE A 31 -1.22 -15.50 -16.38
N LYS A 32 -1.69 -14.27 -16.60
CA LYS A 32 -1.23 -13.10 -15.81
C LYS A 32 -1.58 -13.23 -14.33
N ARG A 33 -2.78 -13.71 -14.00
CA ARG A 33 -3.20 -13.95 -12.61
C ARG A 33 -2.41 -15.09 -11.99
N LEU A 34 -2.26 -16.20 -12.71
CA LEU A 34 -1.52 -17.38 -12.27
C LEU A 34 -0.08 -17.02 -11.90
N LYS A 35 0.58 -16.20 -12.72
CA LYS A 35 1.94 -15.72 -12.43
C LYS A 35 2.05 -14.99 -11.09
N VAL A 36 1.06 -14.15 -10.75
CA VAL A 36 1.05 -13.42 -9.47
C VAL A 36 0.82 -14.40 -8.31
N VAL A 37 -0.15 -15.32 -8.45
CA VAL A 37 -0.45 -16.34 -7.43
C VAL A 37 0.77 -17.23 -7.17
N GLU A 38 1.42 -17.71 -8.23
CA GLU A 38 2.66 -18.51 -8.10
C GLU A 38 3.78 -17.72 -7.46
N SER A 39 3.96 -16.44 -7.81
CA SER A 39 4.99 -15.60 -7.17
C SER A 39 4.77 -15.46 -5.67
N PHE A 40 3.53 -15.34 -5.19
CA PHE A 40 3.23 -15.32 -3.75
C PHE A 40 3.49 -16.69 -3.10
N LEU A 41 3.07 -17.79 -3.73
CA LEU A 41 3.28 -19.14 -3.23
C LEU A 41 4.77 -19.51 -3.12
N GLU A 42 5.57 -19.19 -4.13
CA GLU A 42 7.00 -19.49 -4.17
C GLU A 42 7.82 -18.64 -3.20
N SER A 43 7.45 -17.37 -3.05
CA SER A 43 8.16 -16.46 -2.15
C SER A 43 7.77 -16.62 -0.68
N GLY A 44 6.64 -17.27 -0.39
CA GLY A 44 6.06 -17.35 0.96
C GLY A 44 5.53 -16.00 1.47
N ASN A 45 5.54 -14.96 0.64
CA ASN A 45 4.94 -13.67 0.97
C ASN A 45 3.43 -13.83 1.05
N ARG A 46 2.82 -13.10 1.98
CA ARG A 46 1.37 -13.11 2.12
C ARG A 46 0.73 -11.90 1.44
N PRO A 47 -0.39 -12.05 0.73
CA PRO A 47 -1.05 -10.94 0.02
C PRO A 47 -1.43 -9.77 0.93
N GLU A 48 -1.77 -10.03 2.20
CA GLU A 48 -2.11 -8.98 3.16
C GLU A 48 -0.95 -8.02 3.47
N TRP A 49 0.31 -8.42 3.23
CA TRP A 49 1.47 -7.55 3.46
C TRP A 49 1.52 -6.36 2.49
N MET A 50 0.73 -6.37 1.42
CA MET A 50 0.56 -5.21 0.55
C MET A 50 -0.21 -4.07 1.23
N ILE A 51 -0.93 -4.35 2.32
CA ILE A 51 -1.64 -3.35 3.10
C ILE A 51 -0.79 -3.01 4.32
N LEU A 52 -0.38 -1.75 4.42
CA LEU A 52 0.49 -1.28 5.50
C LEU A 52 -0.35 -0.78 6.69
N ASP A 53 -0.22 -1.43 7.84
CA ASP A 53 -0.71 -0.90 9.12
C ASP A 53 0.32 0.01 9.80
N VAL A 54 1.61 -0.23 9.54
CA VAL A 54 2.73 0.52 10.11
C VAL A 54 3.67 0.93 8.98
N VAL A 55 3.83 2.24 8.78
CA VAL A 55 4.74 2.80 7.77
C VAL A 55 6.15 2.97 8.36
N PRO A 56 7.18 2.31 7.82
CA PRO A 56 8.54 2.45 8.31
C PRO A 56 9.11 3.83 7.96
N VAL A 57 9.91 4.39 8.87
CA VAL A 57 10.56 5.69 8.70
C VAL A 57 12.07 5.49 8.61
N ILE A 58 12.68 6.01 7.53
CA ILE A 58 14.12 5.87 7.30
C ILE A 58 14.91 6.57 8.43
N PRO A 59 16.01 5.98 8.94
CA PRO A 59 16.85 6.61 9.96
C PRO A 59 17.28 8.04 9.61
N PRO A 60 17.42 8.96 10.59
CA PRO A 60 17.85 10.34 10.35
C PRO A 60 19.21 10.47 9.67
N GLU A 61 20.12 9.52 9.93
CA GLU A 61 21.47 9.48 9.35
C GLU A 61 21.45 9.37 7.82
N LEU A 62 20.45 8.66 7.28
CA LEU A 62 20.23 8.52 5.84
C LEU A 62 19.38 9.67 5.27
N ARG A 63 18.97 10.63 6.12
CA ARG A 63 18.17 11.83 5.77
C ARG A 63 18.84 13.09 6.30
N PRO A 64 20.10 13.39 5.91
CA PRO A 64 20.84 14.51 6.46
C PRO A 64 20.14 15.85 6.14
N LEU A 65 20.03 16.69 7.16
CA LEU A 65 19.67 18.09 7.01
C LEU A 65 20.95 18.85 6.63
N VAL A 66 21.01 19.38 5.41
CA VAL A 66 22.19 20.11 4.95
C VAL A 66 22.04 21.58 5.37
N PRO A 67 22.89 22.11 6.26
CA PRO A 67 22.87 23.53 6.58
C PRO A 67 23.32 24.34 5.36
N LEU A 68 22.66 25.48 5.15
CA LEU A 68 22.98 26.47 4.13
C LEU A 68 23.43 27.78 4.79
N ASP A 69 24.13 28.62 4.04
CA ASP A 69 24.54 29.94 4.51
C ASP A 69 23.34 30.80 4.95
N GLY A 70 23.52 31.53 6.05
CA GLY A 70 22.49 32.42 6.60
C GLY A 70 21.45 31.72 7.49
N GLY A 71 21.75 30.55 8.06
CA GLY A 71 20.87 29.87 9.04
C GLY A 71 19.70 29.12 8.42
N ARG A 72 19.73 28.87 7.11
CA ARG A 72 18.74 28.06 6.40
C ARG A 72 19.16 26.58 6.42
N PHE A 73 18.19 25.68 6.32
CA PHE A 73 18.45 24.25 6.18
C PHE A 73 17.79 23.77 4.89
N ALA A 74 18.55 23.10 4.03
CA ALA A 74 17.97 22.29 2.96
C ALA A 74 17.41 21.02 3.59
N THR A 75 16.08 20.89 3.57
CA THR A 75 15.40 19.64 3.93
C THR A 75 15.20 18.81 2.66
N SER A 76 15.38 17.49 2.76
CA SER A 76 14.98 16.58 1.69
C SER A 76 13.46 16.60 1.51
N ASP A 77 12.99 16.49 0.26
CA ASP A 77 11.56 16.30 -0.09
C ASP A 77 10.91 15.15 0.72
N LEU A 78 11.72 14.15 1.09
CA LEU A 78 11.30 13.01 1.90
C LEU A 78 10.79 13.43 3.30
N ASN A 79 11.41 14.43 3.93
CA ASN A 79 10.96 14.90 5.24
C ASN A 79 9.60 15.60 5.14
N ASP A 80 9.32 16.30 4.04
CA ASP A 80 8.03 16.95 3.83
C ASP A 80 6.93 15.94 3.49
N LEU A 81 7.27 14.85 2.79
CA LEU A 81 6.39 13.69 2.63
C LEU A 81 6.03 13.07 3.99
N TYR A 82 7.03 12.75 4.83
CA TYR A 82 6.78 12.18 6.16
C TYR A 82 5.94 13.11 7.04
N ARG A 83 6.22 14.42 7.05
CA ARG A 83 5.41 15.40 7.81
C ARG A 83 3.96 15.41 7.35
N ARG A 84 3.69 15.33 6.05
CA ARG A 84 2.33 15.27 5.52
C ARG A 84 1.60 14.02 6.03
N VAL A 85 2.20 12.84 5.88
CA VAL A 85 1.61 11.58 6.36
C VAL A 85 1.33 11.64 7.87
N ILE A 86 2.31 12.04 8.68
CA ILE A 86 2.18 12.12 10.14
C ILE A 86 1.05 13.09 10.55
N ASN A 87 1.00 14.29 9.94
CA ASN A 87 -0.01 15.27 10.26
C ASN A 87 -1.43 14.80 9.88
N ARG A 88 -1.57 14.11 8.75
CA ARG A 88 -2.84 13.52 8.30
C ARG A 88 -3.29 12.39 9.23
N ASN A 89 -2.38 11.50 9.61
CA ASN A 89 -2.68 10.40 10.53
C ASN A 89 -3.12 10.91 11.91
N ASN A 90 -2.39 11.88 12.47
CA ASN A 90 -2.74 12.52 13.75
C ASN A 90 -4.10 13.23 13.69
N ARG A 91 -4.38 13.90 12.57
CA ARG A 91 -5.68 14.56 12.34
C ARG A 91 -6.82 13.54 12.24
N LEU A 92 -6.62 12.46 11.49
CA LEU A 92 -7.60 11.38 11.36
C LEU A 92 -7.92 10.77 12.74
N LYS A 93 -6.88 10.47 13.54
CA LYS A 93 -7.04 9.95 14.90
C LYS A 93 -7.90 10.87 15.76
N ARG A 94 -7.60 12.18 15.75
CA ARG A 94 -8.38 13.18 16.51
C ARG A 94 -9.83 13.29 16.03
N LEU A 95 -10.08 13.22 14.72
CA LEU A 95 -11.43 13.25 14.16
C LEU A 95 -12.25 12.03 14.61
N MET A 96 -11.63 10.85 14.70
CA MET A 96 -12.27 9.65 15.21
C MET A 96 -12.58 9.74 16.70
N GLU A 97 -11.65 10.26 17.51
CA GLU A 97 -11.85 10.49 18.96
C GLU A 97 -13.01 11.46 19.24
N LEU A 98 -13.14 12.50 18.42
CA LEU A 98 -14.23 13.48 18.50
C LEU A 98 -15.55 12.98 17.89
N ARG A 99 -15.61 11.73 17.40
CA ARG A 99 -16.77 11.16 16.70
C ARG A 99 -17.29 12.07 15.57
N ALA A 100 -16.36 12.62 14.79
CA ALA A 100 -16.70 13.44 13.63
C ALA A 100 -17.55 12.64 12.62
N PRO A 101 -18.42 13.29 11.85
CA PRO A 101 -19.24 12.62 10.84
C PRO A 101 -18.44 11.79 9.84
N ASP A 102 -19.02 10.65 9.42
CA ASP A 102 -18.38 9.68 8.52
C ASP A 102 -17.84 10.30 7.23
N ILE A 103 -18.50 11.33 6.69
CA ILE A 103 -18.07 12.02 5.46
C ILE A 103 -16.69 12.66 5.66
N ILE A 104 -16.47 13.29 6.82
CA ILE A 104 -15.21 13.96 7.15
C ILE A 104 -14.12 12.92 7.38
N VAL A 105 -14.43 11.84 8.12
CA VAL A 105 -13.50 10.74 8.38
C VAL A 105 -13.09 10.04 7.07
N ARG A 106 -14.04 9.79 6.16
CA ARG A 106 -13.77 9.20 4.84
C ARG A 106 -12.88 10.11 3.99
N ASN A 107 -13.12 11.41 3.99
CA ASN A 107 -12.25 12.33 3.27
C ASN A 107 -10.82 12.34 3.85
N GLU A 108 -10.66 12.35 5.18
CA GLU A 108 -9.32 12.31 5.78
C GLU A 108 -8.61 10.97 5.51
N LYS A 109 -9.33 9.84 5.51
CA LYS A 109 -8.78 8.54 5.07
C LYS A 109 -8.30 8.58 3.62
N ARG A 110 -9.07 9.18 2.70
CA ARG A 110 -8.63 9.37 1.31
C ARG A 110 -7.38 10.25 1.23
N MET A 111 -7.36 11.37 1.95
CA MET A 111 -6.20 12.26 1.96
C MET A 111 -4.95 11.62 2.58
N LEU A 112 -5.11 10.74 3.57
CA LEU A 112 -4.02 9.95 4.13
C LEU A 112 -3.49 8.95 3.09
N GLN A 113 -4.37 8.22 2.41
CA GLN A 113 -3.99 7.31 1.32
C GLN A 113 -3.24 8.02 0.19
N GLU A 114 -3.63 9.24 -0.16
CA GLU A 114 -2.95 10.08 -1.16
C GLU A 114 -1.61 10.63 -0.68
N ALA A 115 -1.40 10.72 0.64
CA ALA A 115 -0.12 11.16 1.20
C ALA A 115 0.90 10.01 1.26
N ASP A 116 0.43 8.79 1.47
CA ASP A 116 1.25 7.56 1.41
C ASP A 116 1.51 7.11 -0.03
N GLY A 117 0.57 7.38 -0.95
CA GLY A 117 0.69 7.03 -2.37
C GLY A 117 1.49 8.05 -3.17
N ILE A 118 2.74 7.69 -3.49
CA ILE A 118 3.35 8.04 -4.78
C ILE A 118 3.09 6.89 -5.75
#